data_AF-N1UN46-F1
#
_entry.id   AF-N1UN46-F1
#
_cell.length_a   1.000
_cell.length_b   1.000
_cell.length_c   1.000
_cell.angle_alpha   90.00
_cell.angle_beta   90.00
_cell.angle_gamma   90.00
#
_symmetry.space_group_name_H-M   'P 1'
#
loop_
_entity.id
_entity.type
_entity.pdbx_description
1 polymer ?
#
loop_
_entity_poly.entity_id
_entity_poly.type
_entity_poly.pdbx_seq_one_letter_code
_entity_poly.pdbx_strand_id
1 'polypeptide(L)'
;MDSNPEGEFANLDLLPIKETLQEELILEERLRFFKSSKTRSLLIYPILFKSGGETQIFAMGVIESSEGPISDQVVPLYKEMEEIFNSRMGDSNTKSLDKRQNILNISEGGILLEVTDPELIQSFLHKPVFTADITFKMQAPLRFAFHIRHISQVGEIYHVGAEIVGSNDAKANMTLLKKNMNFIKTQ
;
A
#
# COMPACT_ATOMS: atom_id res chain seq x y z
N MET A 1 -35.79 17.44 0.32
CA MET A 1 -35.12 17.25 1.63
C MET A 1 -33.66 17.48 1.35
N ASP A 2 -33.14 18.62 1.77
CA ASP A 2 -31.71 18.87 1.73
C ASP A 2 -31.11 18.12 2.92
N SER A 3 -30.49 16.99 2.63
CA SER A 3 -29.76 16.21 3.63
C SER A 3 -28.39 16.86 3.78
N ASN A 4 -28.29 17.87 4.64
CA ASN A 4 -26.97 18.22 5.15
C ASN A 4 -26.41 16.97 5.84
N PRO A 5 -25.18 16.54 5.49
CA PRO A 5 -24.59 15.39 6.14
C PRO A 5 -24.39 15.69 7.61
N GLU A 6 -24.85 14.77 8.46
CA GLU A 6 -24.67 14.81 9.91
C GLU A 6 -23.79 13.62 10.33
N GLY A 7 -23.11 13.72 11.47
CA GLY A 7 -22.28 12.64 12.01
C GLY A 7 -21.05 12.33 11.13
N GLU A 8 -20.71 11.05 10.97
CA GLU A 8 -19.52 10.64 10.20
C GLU A 8 -19.56 11.06 8.73
N PHE A 9 -20.75 11.24 8.15
CA PHE A 9 -20.91 11.72 6.78
C PHE A 9 -20.44 13.17 6.60
N ALA A 10 -20.49 14.00 7.65
CA ALA A 10 -20.04 15.39 7.58
C ALA A 10 -18.52 15.52 7.39
N ASN A 11 -17.78 14.46 7.74
CA ASN A 11 -16.33 14.38 7.57
C ASN A 11 -15.93 13.83 6.20
N LEU A 12 -16.89 13.53 5.32
CA LEU A 12 -16.65 13.02 3.98
C LEU A 12 -16.90 14.12 2.94
N ASP A 13 -16.08 14.11 1.90
CA ASP A 13 -16.31 14.92 0.71
C ASP A 13 -17.37 14.22 -0.16
N LEU A 14 -18.63 14.51 0.13
CA LEU A 14 -19.77 13.91 -0.56
C LEU A 14 -19.96 14.58 -1.92
N LEU A 15 -20.11 13.76 -2.96
CA LEU A 15 -20.45 14.27 -4.29
C LEU A 15 -21.87 14.88 -4.26
N PRO A 16 -22.07 16.08 -4.85
CA PRO A 16 -23.37 16.74 -4.95
C PRO A 16 -24.22 16.09 -6.06
N ILE A 17 -24.56 14.81 -5.89
CA ILE A 17 -25.16 13.97 -6.93
C ILE A 17 -26.48 14.53 -7.45
N LYS A 18 -27.28 15.18 -6.60
CA LYS A 18 -28.55 15.77 -7.03
C LYS A 18 -28.30 16.90 -8.03
N GLU A 19 -27.36 17.77 -7.72
CA GLU A 19 -26.94 18.89 -8.56
C GLU A 19 -26.33 18.36 -9.86
N THR A 20 -25.41 17.38 -9.79
CA THR A 20 -24.81 16.75 -10.97
C THR A 20 -25.86 16.13 -11.89
N LEU A 21 -26.81 15.36 -11.37
CA LEU A 21 -27.88 14.76 -12.16
C LEU A 21 -28.84 15.81 -12.76
N GLN A 22 -29.00 16.95 -12.08
CA GLN A 22 -29.80 18.07 -12.57
C GLN A 22 -29.11 18.79 -13.72
N GLU A 23 -27.80 19.03 -13.61
CA GLU A 23 -26.96 19.60 -14.68
C GLU A 23 -26.92 18.69 -15.92
N GLU A 24 -26.86 17.37 -15.71
CA GLU A 24 -26.90 16.37 -16.79
C GLU A 24 -28.31 16.14 -17.38
N LEU A 25 -29.34 16.83 -16.88
CA LEU A 25 -30.74 16.72 -17.32
C LEU A 25 -31.35 15.30 -17.19
N ILE A 26 -30.78 14.44 -16.33
CA ILE A 26 -31.23 13.05 -16.10
C ILE A 26 -31.86 12.82 -14.72
N LEU A 27 -31.94 13.85 -13.87
CA LEU A 27 -32.46 13.74 -12.51
C LEU A 27 -33.85 13.08 -12.44
N GLU A 28 -34.80 13.51 -13.26
CA GLU A 28 -36.18 13.00 -13.25
C GLU A 28 -36.29 11.53 -13.69
N GLU A 29 -35.43 11.11 -14.62
CA GLU A 29 -35.33 9.71 -15.04
C GLU A 29 -34.78 8.85 -13.90
N ARG A 30 -33.69 9.30 -13.28
CA ARG A 30 -33.07 8.59 -12.15
C ARG A 30 -33.98 8.53 -10.92
N LEU A 31 -34.70 9.60 -10.60
CA LEU A 31 -35.70 9.59 -9.52
C LEU A 31 -36.81 8.58 -9.79
N ARG A 32 -37.27 8.44 -11.03
CA ARG A 32 -38.25 7.41 -11.40
C ARG A 32 -37.67 6.00 -11.23
N PHE A 33 -36.44 5.79 -11.66
CA PHE A 33 -35.73 4.52 -11.46
C PHE A 33 -35.66 4.15 -9.98
N PHE A 34 -35.17 5.03 -9.11
CA PHE A 34 -35.07 4.76 -7.66
C PHE A 34 -36.42 4.55 -6.98
N LYS A 35 -37.46 5.31 -7.38
CA LYS A 35 -38.83 5.09 -6.91
C LYS A 35 -39.35 3.72 -7.32
N SER A 36 -39.06 3.27 -8.54
CA SER A 36 -39.49 1.96 -9.04
C SER A 36 -38.79 0.79 -8.33
N SER A 37 -37.52 0.96 -7.96
CA SER A 37 -36.75 -0.04 -7.20
C SER A 37 -37.05 -0.04 -5.70
N LYS A 38 -37.92 0.86 -5.22
CA LYS A 38 -38.20 1.11 -3.79
C LYS A 38 -36.95 1.54 -3.00
N THR A 39 -35.91 2.03 -3.67
CA THR A 39 -34.69 2.53 -3.02
C THR A 39 -34.97 3.92 -2.47
N ARG A 40 -34.94 4.07 -1.13
CA ARG A 40 -35.13 5.35 -0.43
C ARG A 40 -33.81 6.06 -0.16
N SER A 41 -32.74 5.32 0.07
CA SER A 41 -31.39 5.85 0.19
C SER A 41 -30.36 4.90 -0.40
N LEU A 42 -29.28 5.47 -0.92
CA LEU A 42 -28.20 4.79 -1.59
C LEU A 42 -26.88 5.40 -1.13
N LEU A 43 -25.96 4.56 -0.68
CA LEU A 43 -24.58 4.94 -0.39
C LEU A 43 -23.67 4.15 -1.33
N ILE A 44 -22.82 4.88 -2.05
CA ILE A 44 -21.74 4.31 -2.84
C ILE A 44 -20.43 4.79 -2.23
N TYR A 45 -19.60 3.87 -1.77
CA TYR A 45 -18.33 4.16 -1.11
C TYR A 45 -17.17 3.52 -1.90
N PRO A 46 -16.26 4.31 -2.50
CA PRO A 46 -15.08 3.77 -3.17
C PRO A 46 -14.10 3.23 -2.12
N ILE A 47 -13.70 1.97 -2.27
CA ILE A 47 -12.69 1.33 -1.41
C ILE A 47 -11.34 1.50 -2.11
N LEU A 48 -10.44 2.21 -1.45
CA LEU A 48 -9.17 2.61 -2.06
C LEU A 48 -8.05 1.64 -1.72
N PHE A 49 -7.24 1.32 -2.72
CA PHE A 49 -6.02 0.55 -2.55
C PHE A 49 -4.80 1.43 -2.84
N LYS A 50 -3.85 1.41 -1.91
CA LYS A 50 -2.60 2.15 -1.96
C LYS A 50 -1.48 1.20 -2.37
N SER A 51 -0.91 1.42 -3.56
CA SER A 51 0.21 0.64 -4.06
C SER A 51 1.24 1.55 -4.69
N GLY A 52 2.52 1.39 -4.31
CA GLY A 52 3.61 2.15 -4.94
C GLY A 52 3.52 3.68 -4.81
N GLY A 53 2.78 4.20 -3.84
CA GLY A 53 2.54 5.64 -3.69
C GLY A 53 1.36 6.18 -4.51
N GLU A 54 0.75 5.34 -5.35
CA GLU A 54 -0.49 5.66 -6.06
C GLU A 54 -1.72 5.11 -5.30
N THR A 55 -2.83 5.82 -5.41
CA THR A 55 -4.12 5.42 -4.84
C THR A 55 -5.07 5.13 -5.98
N GLN A 56 -5.64 3.92 -6.01
CA GLN A 56 -6.58 3.48 -7.03
C GLN A 56 -7.85 2.91 -6.39
N ILE A 57 -8.97 3.00 -7.11
CA ILE A 57 -10.22 2.35 -6.67
C ILE A 57 -10.05 0.85 -6.88
N PHE A 58 -10.15 0.08 -5.79
CA PHE A 58 -10.08 -1.38 -5.83
C PHE A 58 -11.47 -2.00 -5.93
N ALA A 59 -12.44 -1.45 -5.20
CA ALA A 59 -13.80 -1.92 -5.18
C ALA A 59 -14.78 -0.78 -4.87
N MET A 60 -16.06 -1.02 -5.10
CA MET A 60 -17.14 -0.10 -4.78
C MET A 60 -18.08 -0.78 -3.80
N GLY A 61 -18.19 -0.23 -2.59
CA GLY A 61 -19.24 -0.58 -1.64
C GLY A 61 -20.56 0.04 -2.07
N VAL A 62 -21.62 -0.75 -2.15
CA VAL A 62 -22.97 -0.27 -2.50
C VAL A 62 -23.93 -0.73 -1.44
N ILE A 63 -24.65 0.21 -0.82
CA ILE A 63 -25.71 -0.06 0.14
C ILE A 63 -26.96 0.66 -0.31
N GLU A 64 -28.05 -0.11 -0.38
CA GLU A 64 -29.38 0.37 -0.70
C GLU A 64 -30.31 0.12 0.48
N SER A 65 -31.11 1.11 0.85
CA SER A 65 -32.15 0.95 1.88
C SER A 65 -33.50 1.40 1.33
N SER A 66 -34.51 0.58 1.55
CA SER A 66 -35.91 0.87 1.22
C SER A 66 -36.71 1.44 2.40
N GLU A 67 -36.17 1.32 3.62
CA GLU A 67 -36.89 1.65 4.85
C GLU A 67 -36.63 3.09 5.31
N GLY A 68 -35.43 3.64 5.07
CA GLY A 68 -35.05 4.96 5.56
C GLY A 68 -33.65 5.39 5.11
N PRO A 69 -33.08 6.46 5.72
CA PRO A 69 -31.69 6.87 5.48
C PRO A 69 -30.70 5.80 5.95
N ILE A 70 -29.56 5.69 5.28
CA ILE A 70 -28.46 4.82 5.69
C ILE A 70 -27.76 5.43 6.91
N SER A 71 -27.43 4.59 7.89
CA SER A 71 -26.69 4.99 9.09
C SER A 71 -25.26 5.41 8.77
N ASP A 72 -24.78 6.46 9.43
CA ASP A 72 -23.41 6.97 9.32
C ASP A 72 -22.37 6.02 9.93
N GLN A 73 -22.80 5.11 10.82
CA GLN A 73 -21.98 4.02 11.38
C GLN A 73 -21.41 3.06 10.33
N VAL A 74 -21.94 3.08 9.11
CA VAL A 74 -21.43 2.31 7.97
C VAL A 74 -20.07 2.83 7.49
N VAL A 75 -19.80 4.13 7.65
CA VAL A 75 -18.55 4.75 7.19
C VAL A 75 -17.32 4.16 7.91
N PRO A 76 -17.29 4.05 9.26
CA PRO A 76 -16.23 3.34 9.97
C PRO A 76 -15.99 1.91 9.47
N LEU A 77 -17.04 1.16 9.14
CA LEU A 77 -16.91 -0.23 8.66
C LEU A 77 -16.20 -0.29 7.30
N TYR A 78 -16.50 0.62 6.38
CA TYR A 78 -15.79 0.72 5.10
C TYR A 78 -14.33 1.15 5.28
N LYS A 79 -14.04 2.09 6.19
CA LYS A 79 -12.67 2.50 6.53
C LYS A 79 -11.86 1.33 7.09
N GLU A 80 -12.42 0.59 8.04
CA GLU A 80 -11.76 -0.61 8.61
C GLU A 80 -11.48 -1.66 7.53
N MET A 81 -12.46 -1.91 6.66
CA MET A 81 -12.29 -2.85 5.55
C MET A 81 -11.17 -2.40 4.59
N GLU A 82 -11.08 -1.11 4.29
CA GLU A 82 -10.00 -0.54 3.48
C GLU A 82 -8.61 -0.76 4.12
N GLU A 83 -8.48 -0.54 5.43
CA GLU A 83 -7.24 -0.82 6.16
C GLU A 83 -6.85 -2.31 6.11
N ILE A 84 -7.83 -3.20 6.26
CA ILE A 84 -7.63 -4.65 6.17
C ILE A 84 -7.17 -5.05 4.77
N PHE A 85 -7.77 -4.50 3.71
CA PHE A 85 -7.36 -4.79 2.34
C PHE A 85 -5.95 -4.30 2.05
N ASN A 86 -5.65 -3.05 2.42
CA ASN A 86 -4.33 -2.46 2.22
C ASN A 86 -3.21 -3.23 2.96
N SER A 87 -3.47 -3.68 4.19
CA SER A 87 -2.51 -4.50 4.94
C SER A 87 -2.32 -5.89 4.34
N ARG A 88 -3.41 -6.63 4.06
CA ARG A 88 -3.33 -8.02 3.58
C ARG A 88 -2.82 -8.15 2.14
N MET A 89 -3.23 -7.27 1.23
CA MET A 89 -2.77 -7.34 -0.16
C MET A 89 -1.30 -6.90 -0.30
N GLY A 90 -0.83 -5.98 0.56
CA GLY A 90 0.58 -5.63 0.65
C GLY A 90 1.47 -6.84 0.92
N ASP A 91 1.01 -7.76 1.79
CA ASP A 91 1.72 -8.98 2.15
C ASP A 91 1.56 -10.09 1.11
N SER A 92 0.35 -10.29 0.58
CA SER A 92 0.02 -11.39 -0.35
C SER A 92 0.75 -11.31 -1.71
N ASN A 93 1.22 -10.12 -2.11
CA ASN A 93 2.00 -9.94 -3.34
C ASN A 93 3.52 -10.02 -3.12
N THR A 94 3.96 -10.50 -1.95
CA THR A 94 5.39 -10.71 -1.68
C THR A 94 5.85 -11.98 -2.41
N LYS A 95 6.53 -11.79 -3.54
CA LYS A 95 7.17 -12.88 -4.26
C LYS A 95 8.45 -13.29 -3.54
N SER A 96 8.47 -14.51 -3.01
CA SER A 96 9.69 -15.11 -2.47
C SER A 96 10.62 -15.45 -3.63
N LEU A 97 11.81 -14.84 -3.64
CA LEU A 97 12.85 -15.11 -4.61
C LEU A 97 14.07 -15.67 -3.87
N ASP A 98 14.43 -16.91 -4.14
CA ASP A 98 15.63 -17.55 -3.57
C ASP A 98 16.85 -17.29 -4.46
N LYS A 99 17.20 -16.01 -4.63
CA LYS A 99 18.37 -15.57 -5.42
C LYS A 99 19.28 -14.72 -4.55
N ARG A 100 20.55 -15.11 -4.45
CA ARG A 100 21.58 -14.34 -3.74
C ARG A 100 22.04 -13.16 -4.59
N GLN A 101 22.06 -11.98 -3.99
CA GLN A 101 22.60 -10.77 -4.58
C GLN A 101 23.85 -10.34 -3.80
N ASN A 102 24.82 -9.76 -4.51
CA ASN A 102 26.03 -9.24 -3.85
C ASN A 102 25.71 -7.90 -3.18
N ILE A 103 26.17 -7.72 -1.95
CA ILE A 103 26.15 -6.43 -1.27
C ILE A 103 27.49 -5.75 -1.56
N LEU A 104 27.46 -4.66 -2.32
CA LEU A 104 28.64 -3.86 -2.64
C LEU A 104 29.05 -2.96 -1.48
N ASN A 105 28.07 -2.45 -0.74
CA ASN A 105 28.29 -1.58 0.40
C ASN A 105 27.18 -1.76 1.45
N ILE A 106 27.52 -1.56 2.72
CA ILE A 106 26.60 -1.65 3.84
C ILE A 106 26.91 -0.58 4.88
N SER A 107 25.84 0.01 5.41
CA SER A 107 25.87 1.01 6.47
C SER A 107 24.84 0.65 7.55
N GLU A 108 24.83 1.40 8.65
CA GLU A 108 23.77 1.25 9.67
C GLU A 108 22.38 1.63 9.13
N GLY A 109 22.32 2.47 8.10
CA GLY A 109 21.07 2.96 7.52
C GLY A 109 20.61 2.22 6.27
N GLY A 110 21.44 1.38 5.66
CA GLY A 110 21.11 0.85 4.34
C GLY A 110 22.21 0.04 3.67
N ILE A 111 21.87 -0.52 2.50
CA ILE A 111 22.74 -1.35 1.68
C ILE A 111 22.77 -0.84 0.23
N LEU A 112 23.86 -1.16 -0.46
CA LEU A 112 23.98 -1.07 -1.90
C LEU A 112 24.10 -2.49 -2.46
N LEU A 113 23.13 -2.88 -3.30
CA LEU A 113 23.09 -4.17 -3.96
C LEU A 113 23.60 -4.07 -5.39
N GLU A 114 24.33 -5.07 -5.81
CA GLU A 114 24.57 -5.40 -7.22
C GLU A 114 23.52 -6.42 -7.65
N VAL A 115 22.72 -6.06 -8.65
CA VAL A 115 21.63 -6.90 -9.16
C VAL A 115 21.80 -7.11 -10.64
N THR A 116 21.89 -8.37 -11.03
CA THR A 116 21.97 -8.81 -12.44
C THR A 116 20.70 -9.53 -12.88
N ASP A 117 19.80 -9.85 -11.96
CA ASP A 117 18.61 -10.62 -12.24
C ASP A 117 17.47 -9.74 -12.77
N PRO A 118 17.01 -9.93 -14.03
CA PRO A 118 16.00 -9.07 -14.64
C PRO A 118 14.65 -9.12 -13.92
N GLU A 119 14.28 -10.27 -13.37
CA GLU A 119 13.02 -10.48 -12.65
C GLU A 119 13.02 -9.75 -11.30
N LEU A 120 14.16 -9.70 -10.61
CA LEU A 120 14.30 -8.92 -9.39
C LEU A 120 14.23 -7.41 -9.66
N ILE A 121 14.86 -6.93 -10.74
CA ILE A 121 14.78 -5.52 -11.14
C ILE A 121 13.36 -5.13 -11.53
N GLN A 122 12.68 -5.96 -12.32
CA GLN A 122 11.27 -5.71 -12.60
C GLN A 122 10.47 -5.64 -11.31
N SER A 123 10.69 -6.56 -10.36
CA SER A 123 9.99 -6.54 -9.07
C SER A 123 10.25 -5.24 -8.28
N PHE A 124 11.49 -4.77 -8.24
CA PHE A 124 11.89 -3.53 -7.57
C PHE A 124 11.31 -2.26 -8.20
N LEU A 125 11.14 -2.24 -9.53
CA LEU A 125 10.49 -1.12 -10.23
C LEU A 125 9.00 -0.99 -9.88
N HIS A 126 8.32 -2.10 -9.58
CA HIS A 126 6.89 -2.10 -9.22
C HIS A 126 6.66 -1.96 -7.71
N LYS A 127 7.54 -2.53 -6.89
CA LYS A 127 7.44 -2.52 -5.42
C LYS A 127 8.78 -2.09 -4.83
N PRO A 128 8.96 -0.83 -4.42
CA PRO A 128 10.22 -0.32 -3.87
C PRO A 128 10.42 -0.74 -2.41
N VAL A 129 9.90 -1.90 -2.01
CA VAL A 129 10.08 -2.48 -0.68
C VAL A 129 10.32 -3.97 -0.80
N PHE A 130 11.26 -4.48 -0.01
CA PHE A 130 11.55 -5.91 0.03
C PHE A 130 12.09 -6.32 1.41
N THR A 131 12.00 -7.60 1.72
CA THR A 131 12.62 -8.19 2.90
C THR A 131 13.71 -9.13 2.44
N ALA A 132 14.89 -9.04 3.04
CA ALA A 132 16.02 -9.89 2.69
C ALA A 132 16.81 -10.31 3.93
N ASP A 133 17.48 -11.46 3.80
CA ASP A 133 18.40 -11.97 4.80
C ASP A 133 19.84 -11.59 4.42
N ILE A 134 20.48 -10.76 5.24
CA ILE A 134 21.90 -10.44 5.11
C ILE A 134 22.69 -11.55 5.78
N THR A 135 23.51 -12.24 4.99
CA THR A 135 24.38 -13.32 5.50
C THR A 135 25.83 -12.87 5.51
N PHE A 136 26.42 -12.75 6.69
CA PHE A 136 27.87 -12.65 6.86
C PHE A 136 28.46 -14.06 6.89
N LYS A 137 29.67 -14.24 6.33
CA LYS A 137 30.34 -15.55 6.36
C LYS A 137 30.41 -16.08 7.79
N MET A 138 30.03 -17.34 7.97
CA MET A 138 30.07 -18.07 9.26
C MET A 138 29.11 -17.53 10.34
N GLN A 139 28.08 -16.75 9.97
CA GLN A 139 27.10 -16.22 10.92
C GLN A 139 25.67 -16.54 10.52
N ALA A 140 24.77 -16.47 11.50
CA ALA A 140 23.34 -16.59 11.26
C ALA A 140 22.87 -15.42 10.37
N PRO A 141 21.98 -15.67 9.39
CA PRO A 141 21.41 -14.62 8.57
C PRO A 141 20.62 -13.61 9.40
N LEU A 142 20.74 -12.32 9.06
CA LEU A 142 20.02 -11.23 9.70
C LEU A 142 18.91 -10.72 8.78
N ARG A 143 17.65 -10.82 9.21
CA ARG A 143 16.50 -10.39 8.42
C ARG A 143 16.21 -8.91 8.58
N PHE A 144 16.14 -8.20 7.46
CA PHE A 144 15.80 -6.77 7.42
C PHE A 144 14.74 -6.49 6.37
N ALA A 145 13.91 -5.48 6.65
CA ALA A 145 13.01 -4.86 5.69
C ALA A 145 13.69 -3.62 5.11
N PHE A 146 13.61 -3.47 3.79
CA PHE A 146 14.27 -2.42 3.05
C PHE A 146 13.27 -1.61 2.23
N HIS A 147 13.55 -0.33 2.08
CA HIS A 147 12.89 0.56 1.14
C HIS A 147 13.91 1.07 0.12
N ILE A 148 13.64 0.85 -1.16
CA ILE A 148 14.53 1.25 -2.25
C ILE A 148 14.47 2.77 -2.40
N ARG A 149 15.64 3.41 -2.31
CA ARG A 149 15.78 4.87 -2.44
C ARG A 149 16.30 5.27 -3.81
N HIS A 150 17.06 4.41 -4.46
CA HIS A 150 17.68 4.72 -5.74
C HIS A 150 18.02 3.45 -6.53
N ILE A 151 17.84 3.50 -7.85
CA ILE A 151 18.27 2.46 -8.80
C ILE A 151 19.06 3.14 -9.91
N SER A 152 20.29 2.70 -10.17
CA SER A 152 21.05 3.09 -11.36
C SER A 152 21.51 1.88 -12.16
N GLN A 153 21.54 2.03 -13.48
CA GLN A 153 22.04 1.00 -14.38
C GLN A 153 23.44 1.37 -14.87
N VAL A 154 24.36 0.41 -14.81
CA VAL A 154 25.72 0.51 -15.33
C VAL A 154 25.99 -0.72 -16.22
N GLY A 155 25.81 -0.55 -17.52
CA GLY A 155 25.85 -1.68 -18.46
C GLY A 155 24.69 -2.65 -18.23
N GLU A 156 25.02 -3.91 -17.97
CA GLU A 156 24.04 -4.97 -17.67
C GLU A 156 23.73 -5.12 -16.16
N ILE A 157 24.42 -4.35 -15.32
CA ILE A 157 24.32 -4.42 -13.87
C ILE A 157 23.47 -3.26 -13.34
N TYR A 158 22.59 -3.56 -12.40
CA TYR A 158 21.83 -2.56 -11.66
C TYR A 158 22.39 -2.40 -10.25
N HIS A 159 22.66 -1.16 -9.87
CA HIS A 159 22.98 -0.77 -8.51
C HIS A 159 21.72 -0.28 -7.80
N VAL A 160 21.33 -0.98 -6.74
CA VAL A 160 20.11 -0.70 -5.99
C VAL A 160 20.49 -0.25 -4.58
N GLY A 161 20.28 1.03 -4.29
CA GLY A 161 20.45 1.62 -2.97
C GLY A 161 19.16 1.51 -2.16
N ALA A 162 19.23 0.85 -1.01
CA ALA A 162 18.06 0.60 -0.17
C ALA A 162 18.32 0.96 1.30
N GLU A 163 17.35 1.61 1.93
CA GLU A 163 17.36 1.98 3.35
C GLU A 163 16.76 0.87 4.21
N ILE A 164 17.37 0.60 5.37
CA ILE A 164 16.80 -0.31 6.37
C ILE A 164 15.65 0.42 7.07
N VAL A 165 14.43 -0.11 6.89
CA VAL A 165 13.21 0.45 7.50
C VAL A 165 12.65 -0.42 8.63
N GLY A 166 13.17 -1.64 8.79
CA GLY A 166 12.73 -2.53 9.86
C GLY A 166 13.54 -3.82 9.97
N SER A 167 13.31 -4.56 11.05
CA SER A 167 13.91 -5.87 11.31
C SER A 167 13.05 -6.64 12.32
N ASN A 168 13.09 -7.98 12.29
CA ASN A 168 12.34 -8.84 13.21
C ASN A 168 12.84 -8.78 14.66
N ASP A 169 14.13 -8.51 14.87
CA ASP A 169 14.72 -8.15 16.17
C ASP A 169 15.65 -6.95 15.97
N ALA A 170 15.05 -5.76 15.91
CA ALA A 170 15.75 -4.54 15.54
C ALA A 170 16.97 -4.25 16.41
N LYS A 171 16.89 -4.48 17.74
CA LYS A 171 17.99 -4.16 18.65
C LYS A 171 19.13 -5.17 18.51
N ALA A 172 18.84 -6.47 18.48
CA ALA A 172 19.88 -7.50 18.35
C ALA A 172 20.52 -7.47 16.97
N ASN A 173 19.71 -7.43 15.90
CA ASN A 173 20.22 -7.45 14.52
C ASN A 173 21.02 -6.21 14.18
N MET A 174 20.61 -5.02 14.65
CA MET A 174 21.39 -3.80 14.45
C MET A 174 22.72 -3.85 15.21
N THR A 175 22.75 -4.43 16.40
CA THR A 175 23.99 -4.60 17.17
C THR A 175 24.96 -5.55 16.46
N LEU A 176 24.45 -6.68 15.95
CA LEU A 176 25.25 -7.64 15.18
C LEU A 176 25.73 -7.04 13.86
N LEU A 177 24.88 -6.27 13.17
CA LEU A 177 25.24 -5.55 11.96
C LEU A 177 26.43 -4.61 12.20
N LYS A 178 26.34 -3.75 13.23
CA LYS A 178 27.43 -2.84 13.62
C LYS A 178 28.72 -3.59 13.94
N LYS A 179 28.62 -4.69 14.69
CA LYS A 179 29.77 -5.53 15.03
C LYS A 179 30.45 -6.06 13.76
N ASN A 180 29.68 -6.60 12.82
CA ASN A 180 30.21 -7.15 11.56
C ASN A 180 30.82 -6.09 10.65
N MET A 181 30.18 -4.93 10.53
CA MET A 181 30.73 -3.82 9.77
C MET A 181 32.09 -3.37 10.30
N ASN A 182 32.26 -3.34 11.62
CA ASN A 182 33.55 -3.00 12.22
C ASN A 182 34.62 -4.03 11.86
N PHE A 183 34.30 -5.34 11.81
CA PHE A 183 35.28 -6.35 11.38
C PHE A 183 35.73 -6.19 9.93
N ILE A 184 34.83 -5.78 9.05
CA ILE A 184 35.13 -5.61 7.61
C ILE A 184 36.01 -4.37 7.38
N LYS A 185 35.81 -3.29 8.15
CA LYS A 185 36.59 -2.04 8.02
C LYS A 185 38.04 -2.13 8.50
N THR A 186 38.39 -3.14 9.28
CA THR A 186 39.74 -3.31 9.86
C THR A 186 40.66 -4.23 9.04
N GLN A 187 40.19 -4.75 7.90
CA GLN A 187 41.02 -5.45 6.91
C GLN A 187 41.42 -4.50 5.78
#